data_AF-A0A1V6MVA4-F1
#
_entry.id   AF-A0A1V6MVA4-F1
#
_cell.length_a   1.000
_cell.length_b   1.000
_cell.length_c   1.000
_cell.angle_alpha   90.00
_cell.angle_beta   90.00
_cell.angle_gamma   90.00
#
_symmetry.space_group_name_H-M   'P 1'
#
loop_
_entity.id
_entity.type
_entity.pdbx_description
1 polymer ?
#
loop_
_entity_poly.entity_id
_entity_poly.type
_entity_poly.pdbx_seq_one_letter_code
_entity_poly.pdbx_strand_id
1 'polypeptide(L)'
;MTAQPEEPGAHQFAPPMRTLAELREALSTWGFPGDRQEFEAELDAIELDDLTRVREITQAYRHRVLLRYSPGAMAALARSTEDVEAELRRKLAEATG
;
A
#
# COMPACT_ATOMS: atom_id res chain seq x y z
N MET A 1 21.90 -31.75 -6.89
CA MET A 1 22.35 -30.33 -6.87
C MET A 1 21.14 -29.44 -6.69
N THR A 2 21.15 -28.73 -5.55
CA THR A 2 20.32 -27.59 -5.10
C THR A 2 18.83 -27.57 -5.42
N ALA A 3 18.01 -28.12 -4.50
CA ALA A 3 16.73 -27.51 -4.19
C ALA A 3 17.04 -26.13 -3.59
N GLN A 4 16.60 -25.05 -4.25
CA GLN A 4 16.61 -23.75 -3.60
C GLN A 4 15.48 -23.77 -2.57
N PRO A 5 15.74 -23.45 -1.29
CA PRO A 5 14.65 -23.22 -0.35
C PRO A 5 13.88 -22.02 -0.88
N GLU A 6 12.60 -22.23 -1.21
CA GLU A 6 11.69 -21.12 -1.49
C GLU A 6 11.71 -20.23 -0.25
N GLU A 7 12.24 -19.03 -0.40
CA GLU A 7 12.42 -18.10 0.70
C GLU A 7 11.06 -17.91 1.38
N PRO A 8 10.94 -18.28 2.67
CA PRO A 8 9.68 -18.15 3.37
C PRO A 8 9.37 -16.67 3.50
N GLY A 9 8.48 -16.19 2.63
CA GLY A 9 7.80 -14.91 2.67
C GLY A 9 8.72 -13.75 3.01
N ALA A 10 9.05 -12.93 2.01
CA ALA A 10 9.24 -11.51 2.28
C ALA A 10 8.01 -11.06 3.08
N HIS A 11 8.15 -11.03 4.40
CA HIS A 11 7.19 -10.41 5.29
C HIS A 11 7.26 -8.96 4.84
N GLN A 12 6.39 -8.59 3.89
CA GLN A 12 6.20 -7.21 3.49
C GLN A 12 6.01 -6.48 4.81
N PHE A 13 7.03 -5.72 5.22
CA PHE A 13 7.08 -5.13 6.54
C PHE A 13 6.01 -4.03 6.60
N ALA A 14 4.76 -4.41 6.90
CA ALA A 14 3.71 -3.42 7.03
C ALA A 14 3.98 -2.62 8.31
N PRO A 15 4.10 -1.29 8.23
CA PRO A 15 4.25 -0.50 9.45
C PRO A 15 3.04 -0.76 10.35
N PRO A 16 3.25 -0.84 11.68
CA PRO A 16 2.15 -0.99 12.61
C PRO A 16 1.21 0.21 12.44
N MET A 17 -0.10 -0.06 12.31
CA MET A 17 -1.16 0.95 12.12
C MET A 17 -2.42 0.56 12.90
N ARG A 18 -2.32 -0.28 13.93
CA ARG A 18 -3.46 -0.80 14.71
C ARG A 18 -4.11 0.27 15.57
N THR A 19 -3.38 1.33 15.92
CA THR A 19 -3.88 2.48 16.68
C THR A 19 -3.76 3.77 15.87
N LEU A 20 -4.48 4.83 16.28
CA LEU A 20 -4.32 6.16 15.67
C LEU A 20 -2.90 6.70 15.87
N ALA A 21 -2.28 6.45 17.04
CA ALA A 21 -0.89 6.84 17.29
C ALA A 21 0.08 6.15 16.32
N GLU A 22 -0.09 4.84 16.12
CA GLU A 22 0.68 4.08 15.14
C GLU A 22 0.47 4.59 13.71
N LEU A 23 -0.77 4.94 13.34
CA LEU A 23 -1.06 5.54 12.03
C LEU A 23 -0.38 6.90 11.85
N ARG A 24 -0.36 7.76 12.87
CA ARG A 24 0.31 9.07 12.81
C ARG A 24 1.81 8.93 12.57
N GLU A 25 2.46 8.02 13.28
CA GLU A 25 3.88 7.71 13.06
C GLU A 25 4.10 7.12 11.67
N ALA A 26 3.15 6.30 11.20
CA ALA A 26 3.23 5.72 9.88
C ALA A 26 3.10 6.75 8.75
N LEU A 27 2.20 7.72 8.89
CA LEU A 27 2.06 8.83 7.95
C LEU A 27 3.28 9.75 7.95
N SER A 28 3.92 9.94 9.11
CA SER A 28 5.13 10.74 9.22
C SER A 28 6.33 10.11 8.50
N THR A 29 6.45 8.80 8.62
CA THR A 29 7.65 8.06 8.19
C THR A 29 7.50 7.53 6.77
N TRP A 30 6.30 7.05 6.40
CA TRP A 30 6.04 6.36 5.15
C TRP A 30 4.90 6.97 4.33
N GLY A 31 4.18 7.99 4.84
CA GLY A 31 3.13 8.70 4.10
C GLY A 31 3.68 9.63 3.02
N PHE A 32 2.76 10.28 2.28
CA PHE A 32 3.11 11.39 1.40
C PHE A 32 3.39 12.66 2.22
N PRO A 33 4.27 13.57 1.73
CA PRO A 33 4.50 14.84 2.39
C PRO A 33 3.17 15.58 2.59
N GLY A 34 2.86 15.94 3.84
CA GLY A 34 1.60 16.60 4.22
C GLY A 34 0.48 15.67 4.69
N ASP A 35 0.54 14.36 4.41
CA ASP A 35 -0.52 13.41 4.80
C ASP A 35 -0.81 13.43 6.30
N ARG A 36 0.22 13.56 7.16
CA ARG A 36 0.01 13.67 8.61
C ARG A 36 -0.78 14.92 8.98
N GLN A 37 -0.48 16.06 8.36
CA GLN A 37 -1.15 17.33 8.68
C GLN A 37 -2.59 17.34 8.16
N GLU A 38 -2.82 16.78 6.97
CA GLU A 38 -4.16 16.61 6.40
C GLU A 38 -5.00 15.66 7.26
N PHE A 39 -4.41 14.55 7.71
CA PHE A 39 -5.06 13.59 8.60
C PHE A 39 -5.50 14.20 9.94
N GLU A 40 -4.64 14.97 10.62
CA GLU A 40 -5.06 15.63 11.87
C GLU A 40 -6.12 16.70 11.61
N ALA A 41 -6.01 17.48 10.53
CA ALA A 41 -7.01 18.49 10.19
C ALA A 41 -8.39 17.89 9.91
N GLU A 42 -8.44 16.73 9.23
CA GLU A 42 -9.69 15.99 9.01
C GLU A 42 -10.25 15.40 10.30
N LEU A 43 -9.40 14.92 11.21
CA LEU A 43 -9.84 14.42 12.53
C LEU A 43 -10.33 15.55 13.46
N ASP A 44 -9.73 16.73 13.40
CA ASP A 44 -10.14 17.89 14.20
C ASP A 44 -11.46 18.50 13.72
N ALA A 45 -11.82 18.29 12.45
CA ALA A 45 -13.02 18.82 11.83
C ALA A 45 -14.29 17.97 12.09
N ILE A 46 -14.17 16.81 12.74
CA ILE A 46 -15.27 15.88 12.96
C ILE A 46 -15.69 15.84 14.43
N GLU A 47 -16.98 15.62 14.67
CA GLU A 47 -17.48 15.39 16.01
C GLU A 47 -16.95 14.06 16.56
N LEU A 48 -16.55 14.04 17.84
CA LEU A 48 -15.87 12.91 18.46
C LEU A 48 -16.73 11.63 18.49
N ASP A 49 -18.05 11.77 18.47
CA ASP A 49 -19.01 10.67 18.47
C ASP A 49 -19.35 10.15 17.07
N ASP A 50 -18.90 10.82 16.00
CA ASP A 50 -18.99 10.31 14.63
C ASP A 50 -17.88 9.27 14.35
N LEU A 51 -18.03 8.12 15.00
CA LEU A 51 -17.09 7.00 14.88
C LEU A 51 -17.06 6.41 13.46
N THR A 52 -18.12 6.61 12.67
CA THR A 52 -18.15 6.19 11.27
C THR A 52 -17.15 7.02 10.48
N ARG A 53 -17.17 8.34 10.66
CA ARG A 53 -16.26 9.23 9.96
C ARG A 53 -14.81 9.05 10.39
N VAL A 54 -14.55 8.87 11.70
CA VAL A 54 -13.21 8.49 12.22
C VAL A 54 -12.68 7.24 11.50
N ARG A 55 -13.53 6.21 11.35
CA ARG A 55 -13.17 4.96 10.69
C ARG A 55 -12.85 5.15 9.22
N GLU A 56 -13.65 5.93 8.50
CA GLU A 56 -13.43 6.22 7.07
C GLU A 56 -12.09 6.92 6.84
N ILE A 57 -11.82 7.99 7.59
CA ILE A 57 -10.56 8.76 7.52
C ILE A 57 -9.39 7.80 7.81
N THR A 58 -9.45 7.07 8.92
CA THR A 58 -8.40 6.11 9.30
C THR A 58 -8.12 5.08 8.20
N GLN A 59 -9.15 4.57 7.51
CA GLN A 59 -8.98 3.61 6.43
C GLN A 59 -8.36 4.22 5.18
N ALA A 60 -8.78 5.42 4.80
CA ALA A 60 -8.22 6.14 3.65
C ALA A 60 -6.71 6.34 3.81
N TYR A 61 -6.26 6.81 4.97
CA TYR A 61 -4.85 7.08 5.23
C TYR A 61 -4.02 5.81 5.41
N ARG A 62 -4.57 4.73 6.00
CA ARG A 62 -3.92 3.41 5.99
C ARG A 62 -3.68 2.91 4.58
N HIS A 63 -4.65 3.10 3.69
CA HIS A 63 -4.51 2.72 2.29
C HIS A 63 -3.40 3.51 1.59
N ARG A 64 -3.30 4.82 1.82
CA ARG A 64 -2.21 5.65 1.28
C ARG A 64 -0.82 5.16 1.71
N VAL A 65 -0.65 4.84 3.01
CA VAL A 65 0.61 4.28 3.53
C VAL A 65 0.93 2.94 2.86
N LEU A 66 -0.05 2.04 2.72
CA LEU A 66 0.15 0.73 2.08
C LEU A 66 0.49 0.85 0.58
N LEU A 67 -0.12 1.79 -0.14
CA LEU A 67 0.18 2.04 -1.56
C LEU A 67 1.66 2.41 -1.75
N ARG A 68 2.17 3.31 -0.91
CA ARG A 68 3.60 3.70 -0.94
C ARG A 68 4.53 2.58 -0.47
N TYR A 69 4.05 1.70 0.41
CA TYR A 69 4.80 0.57 0.94
C TYR A 69 4.83 -0.65 0.02
N SER A 70 4.08 -0.69 -1.08
CA SER A 70 4.11 -1.81 -2.02
C SER A 70 5.11 -1.55 -3.17
N PRO A 71 6.38 -2.00 -3.07
CA PRO A 71 7.33 -1.93 -4.18
C PRO A 71 6.80 -2.66 -5.44
N GLY A 72 5.96 -3.69 -5.25
CA GLY A 72 5.27 -4.36 -6.37
C GLY A 72 4.18 -3.52 -7.02
N ALA A 73 3.41 -2.73 -6.26
CA ALA A 73 2.39 -1.85 -6.82
C ALA A 73 2.99 -0.65 -7.55
N MET A 74 4.04 -0.03 -6.98
CA MET A 74 4.75 1.05 -7.66
C MET A 74 5.53 0.56 -8.89
N ALA A 75 6.14 -0.64 -8.83
CA ALA A 75 6.75 -1.25 -10.00
C ALA A 75 5.69 -1.63 -11.06
N ALA A 76 4.52 -2.13 -10.66
CA ALA A 76 3.42 -2.42 -11.58
C ALA A 76 2.84 -1.16 -12.23
N LEU A 77 2.76 -0.05 -11.49
CA LEU A 77 2.35 1.26 -12.01
C LEU A 77 3.44 1.90 -12.90
N ALA A 78 4.72 1.59 -12.67
CA ALA A 78 5.84 2.07 -13.47
C ALA A 78 6.10 1.23 -14.74
N ARG A 79 5.46 0.06 -14.88
CA ARG A 79 5.56 -0.75 -16.11
C ARG A 79 4.83 -0.06 -17.25
N SER A 80 5.50 0.00 -18.41
CA SER A 80 4.85 0.51 -19.61
C SER A 80 3.75 -0.44 -20.08
N THR A 81 2.72 0.09 -20.73
CA THR A 81 1.65 -0.73 -21.33
C THR A 81 2.21 -1.72 -22.35
N GLU A 82 3.29 -1.36 -23.06
CA GLU A 82 4.00 -2.23 -24.00
C GLU A 82 4.64 -3.45 -23.31
N ASP A 83 5.26 -3.25 -22.14
CA ASP A 83 5.87 -4.36 -21.36
C ASP A 83 4.82 -5.33 -20.80
N VAL A 84 3.61 -4.83 -20.51
CA VAL A 84 2.49 -5.66 -20.07
C VAL A 84 1.91 -6.44 -21.24
N GLU A 85 1.78 -5.81 -22.41
CA GLU A 85 1.24 -6.44 -23.61
C GLU A 85 2.17 -7.53 -24.16
N ALA A 86 3.49 -7.30 -24.16
CA ALA A 86 4.49 -8.28 -24.57
C ALA A 86 4.48 -9.53 -23.66
N GLU A 87 4.37 -9.34 -22.35
CA GLU A 87 4.22 -10.40 -21.36
C GLU A 87 2.94 -11.22 -21.61
N LEU A 88 1.82 -10.55 -21.90
CA LEU A 88 0.53 -11.20 -22.14
C LEU A 88 0.58 -12.08 -23.39
N ARG A 89 1.17 -11.57 -24.49
CA ARG A 89 1.32 -12.33 -25.74
C ARG A 89 2.18 -13.57 -25.54
N ARG A 90 3.29 -13.46 -24.80
CA ARG A 90 4.16 -14.61 -24.48
C ARG A 90 3.39 -15.69 -23.73
N LYS A 91 2.66 -15.32 -22.66
CA LYS A 91 1.88 -16.27 -21.86
C LYS A 91 0.76 -16.95 -22.64
N LEU A 92 0.10 -16.22 -23.56
CA LEU A 92 -0.92 -16.81 -24.42
C LEU A 92 -0.33 -17.83 -25.41
N ALA A 93 0.86 -17.55 -25.96
CA ALA A 93 1.57 -18.48 -26.84
C ALA A 93 2.02 -19.75 -26.09
N GLU A 94 2.52 -19.60 -24.86
CA GLU A 94 2.89 -20.73 -23.98
C GLU A 94 1.69 -21.58 -23.54
N ALA A 95 0.49 -20.99 -23.46
CA ALA A 95 -0.74 -21.71 -23.09
C ALA A 95 -1.42 -22.42 -24.27
N THR A 96 -1.00 -22.15 -25.51
CA THR A 96 -1.58 -22.74 -26.73
C THR A 96 -0.64 -23.69 -27.48
N GLY A 97 0.60 -23.86 -27.02
CA GLY A 97 1.56 -24.85 -27.51
C GLY A 97 1.67 -26.06 -26.59
#